data_AF-A0A973GXG6-F1
#
_entry.id   AF-A0A973GXG6-F1
#
_cell.length_a   1.000
_cell.length_b   1.000
_cell.length_c   1.000
_cell.angle_alpha   90.00
_cell.angle_beta   90.00
_cell.angle_gamma   90.00
#
_symmetry.space_group_name_H-M   'P 1'
#
loop_
_entity.id
_entity.type
_entity.pdbx_description
1 polymer ?
#
loop_
_entity_poly.entity_id
_entity_poly.type
_entity_poly.pdbx_seq_one_letter_code
_entity_poly.pdbx_strand_id
1 'polypeptide(L)'
;LDQCRQTKDYDTGLKVVEKALQKYPNNFLVSYKCGKLLSLHGIEKKSEANIEKAIRLLKRSIELFSQNTDESLSEIEIYSDMAECYMSIHKSDEALELLKKHNPGGLNNATIAMIYAVDVKKPELAFPYLTKSLGECLQSLIRTIVGFSNAYIEKGQFIQAYEALTWLNQILVGFKSSERSVTYIDKLVAIFSAGSSILSVKLNRFEDAKGHLRHAYKVAQLFDAHPDYGMRNLRFCETAPSTATAYDDLGETAMVGIVQTLESSDENKELLIKMWEEVLRENNQ
;
A
#
# COMPACT_ATOMS: atom_id res chain seq x y z
N LEU A 1 14.57 -6.39 -26.82
CA LEU A 1 13.48 -5.46 -26.44
C LEU A 1 13.57 -5.08 -24.97
N ASP A 2 13.49 -6.02 -24.03
CA ASP A 2 13.59 -5.68 -22.58
C ASP A 2 14.92 -5.01 -22.23
N GLN A 3 16.04 -5.54 -22.71
CA GLN A 3 17.35 -4.92 -22.53
C GLN A 3 17.38 -3.49 -23.10
N CYS A 4 16.92 -3.29 -24.34
CA CYS A 4 16.85 -1.95 -24.96
C CYS A 4 15.96 -0.98 -24.13
N ARG A 5 14.88 -1.48 -23.54
CA ARG A 5 13.99 -0.69 -22.67
C ARG A 5 14.70 -0.32 -21.36
N GLN A 6 15.39 -1.27 -20.73
CA GLN A 6 16.13 -1.06 -19.49
C GLN A 6 17.30 -0.09 -19.68
N THR A 7 18.05 -0.20 -20.78
CA THR A 7 19.20 0.67 -21.09
C THR A 7 18.81 1.94 -21.84
N LYS A 8 17.52 2.11 -22.17
CA LYS A 8 16.98 3.21 -23.00
C LYS A 8 17.70 3.37 -24.35
N ASP A 9 18.18 2.28 -24.93
CA ASP A 9 18.74 2.25 -26.28
C ASP A 9 17.61 2.22 -27.31
N TYR A 10 17.04 3.40 -27.56
CA TYR A 10 15.90 3.55 -28.46
C TYR A 10 16.27 3.36 -29.94
N ASP A 11 17.48 3.74 -30.35
CA ASP A 11 17.91 3.61 -31.75
C ASP A 11 17.96 2.14 -32.18
N THR A 12 18.52 1.27 -31.33
CA THR A 12 18.48 -0.17 -31.56
C THR A 12 17.07 -0.71 -31.34
N GLY A 13 16.41 -0.25 -30.27
CA GLY A 13 15.09 -0.73 -29.87
C GLY A 13 14.03 -0.57 -30.96
N LEU A 14 13.93 0.59 -31.61
CA LEU A 14 12.95 0.88 -32.67
C LEU A 14 13.19 0.00 -33.91
N LYS A 15 14.45 -0.24 -34.31
CA LYS A 15 14.80 -1.17 -35.40
C LYS A 15 14.38 -2.61 -35.08
N VAL A 16 14.54 -3.03 -33.81
CA VAL A 16 14.12 -4.35 -33.36
C VAL A 16 12.59 -4.46 -33.39
N VAL A 17 11.86 -3.43 -33.00
CA VAL A 17 10.38 -3.39 -33.05
C VAL A 17 9.88 -3.63 -34.48
N GLU A 18 10.42 -2.91 -35.47
CA GLU A 18 10.01 -3.07 -36.87
C GLU A 18 10.20 -4.51 -37.37
N LYS A 19 11.39 -5.07 -37.15
CA LYS A 19 11.71 -6.46 -37.54
C LYS A 19 10.84 -7.48 -36.82
N ALA A 20 10.61 -7.30 -35.52
CA ALA A 20 9.84 -8.21 -34.71
C ALA A 20 8.36 -8.25 -35.13
N LEU A 21 7.76 -7.08 -35.39
CA LEU A 21 6.37 -7.00 -35.82
C LEU A 21 6.15 -7.55 -37.24
N GLN A 22 7.14 -7.45 -38.13
CA GLN A 22 7.08 -8.09 -39.44
C GLN A 22 7.14 -9.63 -39.33
N LYS A 23 8.01 -10.14 -38.48
CA LYS A 23 8.24 -11.59 -38.36
C LYS A 23 7.16 -12.30 -37.53
N TYR A 24 6.61 -11.63 -36.51
CA TYR A 24 5.69 -12.23 -35.53
C TYR A 24 4.50 -11.30 -35.21
N PRO A 25 3.63 -10.96 -36.18
CA PRO A 25 2.57 -9.97 -36.00
C PRO A 25 1.46 -10.39 -35.02
N ASN A 26 1.29 -11.69 -34.76
CA ASN A 26 0.23 -12.26 -33.92
C ASN A 26 0.76 -12.99 -32.67
N ASN A 27 1.91 -12.55 -32.16
CA ASN A 27 2.51 -13.10 -30.96
C ASN A 27 2.34 -12.14 -29.78
N PHE A 28 1.70 -12.61 -28.70
CA PHE A 28 1.46 -11.83 -27.49
C PHE A 28 2.71 -11.11 -26.98
N LEU A 29 3.79 -11.86 -26.76
CA LEU A 29 5.01 -11.35 -26.16
C LEU A 29 5.65 -10.25 -27.02
N VAL A 30 5.60 -10.42 -28.35
CA VAL A 30 6.10 -9.41 -29.30
C VAL A 30 5.24 -8.16 -29.27
N SER A 31 3.90 -8.27 -29.35
CA SER A 31 2.99 -7.13 -29.26
C SER A 31 3.17 -6.37 -27.95
N TYR A 32 3.18 -7.07 -26.83
CA TYR A 32 3.34 -6.48 -25.50
C TYR A 32 4.70 -5.78 -25.35
N LYS A 33 5.81 -6.46 -25.63
CA LYS A 33 7.16 -5.87 -25.47
C LYS A 33 7.43 -4.71 -26.42
N CYS A 34 6.93 -4.78 -27.66
CA CYS A 34 7.02 -3.66 -28.60
C CYS A 34 6.18 -2.48 -28.11
N GLY A 35 4.96 -2.74 -27.64
CA GLY A 35 4.09 -1.73 -27.02
C GLY A 35 4.77 -1.01 -25.87
N LYS A 36 5.34 -1.74 -24.91
CA LYS A 36 6.07 -1.17 -23.75
C LYS A 36 7.30 -0.35 -24.13
N LEU A 37 8.04 -0.74 -25.16
CA LEU A 37 9.20 0.03 -25.59
C LEU A 37 8.76 1.33 -26.28
N LEU A 38 7.76 1.23 -27.15
CA LEU A 38 7.20 2.38 -27.86
C LEU A 38 6.50 3.36 -26.93
N SER A 39 5.82 2.88 -25.89
CA SER A 39 5.21 3.74 -24.87
C SER A 39 6.28 4.54 -24.13
N LEU A 40 7.30 3.87 -23.60
CA LEU A 40 8.40 4.54 -22.89
C LEU A 40 9.10 5.58 -23.78
N HIS A 41 9.47 5.18 -25.00
CA HIS A 41 10.08 6.10 -25.97
C HIS A 41 9.14 7.28 -26.30
N GLY A 42 7.87 6.99 -26.54
CA GLY A 42 6.85 7.99 -26.85
C GLY A 42 6.66 9.00 -25.73
N ILE A 43 6.65 8.57 -24.47
CA ILE A 43 6.51 9.43 -23.30
C ILE A 43 7.75 10.33 -23.16
N GLU A 44 8.95 9.75 -23.19
CA GLU A 44 10.19 10.52 -22.97
C GLU A 44 10.50 11.48 -24.11
N LYS A 45 10.22 11.09 -25.35
CA LYS A 45 10.51 11.89 -26.55
C LYS A 45 9.29 12.68 -27.04
N LYS A 46 8.16 12.62 -26.33
CA LYS A 46 6.90 13.27 -26.70
C LYS A 46 6.46 12.92 -28.13
N SER A 47 6.63 11.66 -28.50
CA SER A 47 6.32 11.16 -29.84
C SER A 47 4.92 10.55 -29.85
N GLU A 48 3.91 11.36 -30.17
CA GLU A 48 2.51 10.91 -30.23
C GLU A 48 2.32 9.71 -31.17
N ALA A 49 2.98 9.70 -32.33
CA ALA A 49 2.91 8.58 -33.27
C ALA A 49 3.36 7.24 -32.66
N ASN A 50 4.40 7.27 -31.81
CA ASN A 50 4.85 6.09 -31.09
C ASN A 50 3.90 5.70 -29.97
N ILE A 51 3.29 6.67 -29.28
CA ILE A 51 2.25 6.41 -28.29
C ILE A 51 1.02 5.75 -28.93
N GLU A 52 0.52 6.27 -30.04
CA GLU A 52 -0.62 5.67 -30.74
C GLU A 52 -0.31 4.25 -31.22
N LYS A 53 0.92 4.02 -31.72
CA LYS A 53 1.37 2.68 -32.09
C LYS A 53 1.48 1.77 -30.86
N ALA A 54 1.95 2.27 -29.73
CA ALA A 54 1.99 1.54 -28.47
C ALA A 54 0.59 1.13 -28.03
N ILE A 55 -0.38 2.05 -28.02
CA ILE A 55 -1.78 1.76 -27.67
C ILE A 55 -2.35 0.64 -28.56
N ARG A 56 -2.12 0.70 -29.89
CA ARG A 56 -2.59 -0.37 -30.80
C ARG A 56 -1.95 -1.72 -30.47
N LEU A 57 -0.67 -1.75 -30.15
CA LEU A 57 0.04 -2.98 -29.81
C LEU A 57 -0.36 -3.54 -28.45
N LEU A 58 -0.60 -2.69 -27.46
CA LEU A 58 -1.07 -3.09 -26.14
C LEU A 58 -2.51 -3.64 -26.21
N LYS A 59 -3.40 -3.00 -26.99
CA LYS A 59 -4.72 -3.56 -27.31
C LYS A 59 -4.61 -4.92 -27.96
N ARG A 60 -3.70 -5.07 -28.93
CA ARG A 60 -3.45 -6.36 -29.57
C ARG A 60 -2.91 -7.40 -28.59
N SER A 61 -2.06 -7.02 -27.62
CA SER A 61 -1.61 -7.95 -26.60
C SER A 61 -2.75 -8.41 -25.68
N ILE A 62 -3.73 -7.57 -25.35
CA ILE A 62 -4.93 -8.00 -24.62
C ILE A 62 -5.71 -9.05 -25.43
N GLU A 63 -5.93 -8.82 -26.73
CA GLU A 63 -6.63 -9.79 -27.59
C GLU A 63 -5.90 -11.14 -27.68
N LEU A 64 -4.58 -11.14 -27.50
CA LEU A 64 -3.72 -12.31 -27.55
C LEU A 64 -3.35 -12.83 -26.15
N PHE A 65 -3.97 -12.32 -25.09
CA PHE A 65 -3.54 -12.60 -23.71
C PHE A 65 -3.60 -14.08 -23.34
N SER A 66 -4.46 -14.87 -24.00
CA SER A 66 -4.50 -16.33 -23.84
C SER A 66 -3.19 -17.05 -24.22
N GLN A 67 -2.27 -16.38 -24.91
CA GLN A 67 -0.92 -16.89 -25.21
C GLN A 67 0.11 -16.55 -24.12
N ASN A 68 -0.26 -15.74 -23.12
CA ASN A 68 0.63 -15.37 -22.04
C ASN A 68 0.99 -16.61 -21.20
N THR A 69 2.27 -16.77 -20.90
CA THR A 69 2.80 -17.82 -20.02
C THR A 69 3.41 -17.24 -18.74
N ASP A 70 3.41 -15.92 -18.59
CA ASP A 70 3.90 -15.24 -17.40
C ASP A 70 2.74 -15.07 -16.41
N GLU A 71 2.71 -15.92 -15.38
CA GLU A 71 1.68 -15.91 -14.34
C GLU A 71 1.70 -14.63 -13.49
N SER A 72 2.81 -13.88 -13.50
CA SER A 72 2.92 -12.63 -12.75
C SER A 72 2.28 -11.44 -13.46
N LEU A 73 2.13 -11.51 -14.79
CA LEU A 73 1.57 -10.44 -15.59
C LEU A 73 0.05 -10.54 -15.65
N SER A 74 -0.63 -9.49 -15.21
CA SER A 74 -2.09 -9.36 -15.30
C SER A 74 -2.54 -8.54 -16.52
N GLU A 75 -3.75 -8.78 -17.02
CA GLU A 75 -4.38 -7.89 -18.02
C GLU A 75 -4.53 -6.45 -17.49
N ILE A 76 -4.70 -6.30 -16.17
CA ILE A 76 -4.86 -5.01 -15.50
C ILE A 76 -3.63 -4.13 -15.71
N GLU A 77 -2.43 -4.69 -15.60
CA GLU A 77 -1.18 -3.95 -15.86
C GLU A 77 -1.12 -3.41 -17.30
N ILE A 78 -1.56 -4.20 -18.28
CA ILE A 78 -1.58 -3.79 -19.69
C ILE A 78 -2.61 -2.66 -19.89
N TYR A 79 -3.77 -2.72 -19.23
CA TYR A 79 -4.73 -1.63 -19.26
C TYR A 79 -4.19 -0.35 -18.59
N SER A 80 -3.46 -0.47 -17.49
CA SER A 80 -2.81 0.67 -16.83
C SER A 80 -1.73 1.29 -17.71
N ASP A 81 -0.94 0.48 -18.43
CA ASP A 81 0.03 0.97 -19.42
C ASP A 81 -0.63 1.71 -20.59
N MET A 82 -1.78 1.21 -21.07
CA MET A 82 -2.57 1.89 -22.09
C MET A 82 -3.13 3.21 -21.58
N ALA A 83 -3.58 3.27 -20.34
CA ALA A 83 -4.07 4.50 -19.74
C ALA A 83 -2.97 5.55 -19.63
N GLU A 84 -1.76 5.17 -19.21
CA GLU A 84 -0.60 6.08 -19.20
C GLU A 84 -0.28 6.62 -20.60
N CYS A 85 -0.37 5.77 -21.63
CA CYS A 85 -0.26 6.20 -23.02
C CYS A 85 -1.33 7.24 -23.39
N TYR A 86 -2.61 6.97 -23.08
CA TYR A 86 -3.69 7.93 -23.32
C TYR A 86 -3.44 9.27 -22.62
N MET A 87 -2.97 9.24 -21.37
CA MET A 87 -2.63 10.44 -20.62
C MET A 87 -1.53 11.27 -21.31
N SER A 88 -0.48 10.62 -21.82
CA SER A 88 0.63 11.30 -22.49
C SER A 88 0.26 12.02 -23.80
N ILE A 89 -0.90 11.70 -24.39
CA ILE A 89 -1.46 12.37 -25.57
C ILE A 89 -2.75 13.13 -25.24
N HIS A 90 -2.92 13.54 -23.98
CA HIS A 90 -4.03 14.37 -23.50
C HIS A 90 -5.43 13.78 -23.71
N LYS A 91 -5.54 12.44 -23.74
CA LYS A 91 -6.81 11.69 -23.85
C LYS A 91 -7.26 11.20 -22.48
N SER A 92 -7.54 12.14 -21.58
CA SER A 92 -7.83 11.85 -20.17
C SER A 92 -9.16 11.12 -19.98
N ASP A 93 -10.16 11.38 -20.82
CA ASP A 93 -11.47 10.70 -20.73
C ASP A 93 -11.34 9.21 -21.06
N GLU A 94 -10.61 8.86 -22.12
CA GLU A 94 -10.34 7.46 -22.49
C GLU A 94 -9.50 6.75 -21.43
N ALA A 95 -8.51 7.42 -20.84
CA ALA A 95 -7.72 6.88 -19.74
C ALA A 95 -8.60 6.59 -18.51
N LEU A 96 -9.47 7.53 -18.13
CA LEU A 96 -10.39 7.37 -17.01
C LEU A 96 -11.41 6.25 -17.23
N GLU A 97 -12.01 6.18 -18.42
CA GLU A 97 -12.96 5.11 -18.75
C GLU A 97 -12.29 3.74 -18.62
N LEU A 98 -11.09 3.60 -19.18
CA LEU A 98 -10.32 2.36 -19.15
C LEU A 98 -9.96 1.95 -17.72
N LEU A 99 -9.36 2.86 -16.95
CA LEU A 99 -8.93 2.57 -15.59
C LEU A 99 -10.12 2.22 -14.69
N LYS A 100 -11.24 2.94 -14.79
CA LYS A 100 -12.44 2.66 -13.99
C LYS A 100 -13.05 1.31 -14.31
N LYS A 101 -13.10 0.94 -15.60
CA LYS A 101 -13.61 -0.36 -16.04
C LYS A 101 -12.76 -1.52 -15.53
N HIS A 102 -11.45 -1.28 -15.36
CA HIS A 102 -10.47 -2.26 -14.90
C HIS A 102 -9.87 -1.86 -13.54
N ASN A 103 -10.73 -1.57 -12.54
CA ASN A 103 -10.32 -1.20 -11.18
C ASN A 103 -10.74 -2.22 -10.09
N PRO A 104 -10.46 -3.53 -10.24
CA PRO A 104 -10.81 -4.50 -9.20
C PRO A 104 -10.03 -4.18 -7.92
N GLY A 105 -10.73 -4.20 -6.79
CA GLY A 105 -10.12 -3.95 -5.48
C GLY A 105 -9.42 -2.59 -5.33
N GLY A 106 -9.64 -1.63 -6.23
CA GLY A 106 -9.05 -0.29 -6.13
C GLY A 106 -7.64 -0.12 -6.68
N LEU A 107 -7.09 -1.10 -7.40
CA LEU A 107 -5.71 -1.08 -7.92
C LEU A 107 -5.33 0.19 -8.71
N ASN A 108 -6.31 0.82 -9.37
CA ASN A 108 -6.12 2.02 -10.18
C ASN A 108 -6.63 3.31 -9.50
N ASN A 109 -7.01 3.26 -8.21
CA ASN A 109 -7.53 4.42 -7.47
C ASN A 109 -6.57 5.61 -7.50
N ALA A 110 -5.28 5.39 -7.19
CA ALA A 110 -4.27 6.45 -7.18
C ALA A 110 -4.16 7.15 -8.55
N THR A 111 -4.12 6.36 -9.63
CA THR A 111 -3.99 6.89 -11.00
C THR A 111 -5.24 7.63 -11.42
N ILE A 112 -6.44 7.07 -11.17
CA ILE A 112 -7.72 7.74 -11.46
C ILE A 112 -7.80 9.08 -10.71
N ALA A 113 -7.44 9.08 -9.42
CA ALA A 113 -7.40 10.30 -8.62
C ALA A 113 -6.48 11.36 -9.20
N MET A 114 -5.27 10.96 -9.60
CA MET A 114 -4.27 11.87 -10.17
C MET A 114 -4.80 12.53 -11.45
N ILE A 115 -5.42 11.76 -12.36
CA ILE A 115 -6.01 12.29 -13.59
C ILE A 115 -7.11 13.30 -13.28
N TYR A 116 -7.96 13.02 -12.29
CA TYR A 116 -8.98 13.97 -11.86
C TYR A 116 -8.39 15.25 -11.27
N ALA A 117 -7.34 15.13 -10.46
CA ALA A 117 -6.73 16.26 -9.78
C ALA A 117 -5.92 17.17 -10.72
N VAL A 118 -5.16 16.57 -11.64
CA VAL A 118 -4.15 17.28 -12.45
C VAL A 118 -4.68 17.65 -13.83
N ASP A 119 -5.23 16.68 -14.56
CA ASP A 119 -5.58 16.85 -15.98
C ASP A 119 -7.00 17.38 -16.15
N VAL A 120 -7.96 16.72 -15.50
CA VAL A 120 -9.38 17.10 -15.58
C VAL A 120 -9.70 18.29 -14.66
N LYS A 121 -8.88 18.50 -13.61
CA LYS A 121 -9.03 19.58 -12.62
C LYS A 121 -10.38 19.57 -11.91
N LYS A 122 -10.84 18.37 -11.54
CA LYS A 122 -12.06 18.10 -10.77
C LYS A 122 -11.70 17.43 -9.43
N PRO A 123 -11.17 18.19 -8.46
CA PRO A 123 -10.69 17.65 -7.18
C PRO A 123 -11.79 16.91 -6.40
N GLU A 124 -13.04 17.34 -6.52
CA GLU A 124 -14.20 16.68 -5.91
C GLU A 124 -14.38 15.23 -6.39
N LEU A 125 -13.99 14.92 -7.63
CA LEU A 125 -14.00 13.57 -8.16
C LEU A 125 -12.73 12.80 -7.80
N ALA A 126 -11.61 13.49 -7.50
CA ALA A 126 -10.36 12.86 -7.09
C ALA A 126 -10.40 12.38 -5.63
N PHE A 127 -10.92 13.19 -4.69
CA PHE A 127 -10.84 12.91 -3.26
C PHE A 127 -11.35 11.52 -2.85
N PRO A 128 -12.51 11.02 -3.34
CA PRO A 128 -12.97 9.68 -2.98
C PRO A 128 -11.98 8.56 -3.37
N TYR A 129 -11.27 8.72 -4.50
CA TYR A 129 -10.25 7.78 -4.94
C TYR A 129 -8.95 7.96 -4.15
N LEU A 130 -8.55 9.20 -3.81
CA LEU A 130 -7.39 9.48 -2.97
C LEU A 130 -7.54 8.88 -1.57
N THR A 131 -8.68 9.08 -0.91
CA THR A 131 -8.96 8.53 0.42
C THR A 131 -8.88 7.01 0.42
N LYS A 132 -9.48 6.34 -0.58
CA LYS A 132 -9.41 4.88 -0.71
C LYS A 132 -7.98 4.41 -0.94
N SER A 133 -7.26 5.04 -1.88
CA SER A 133 -5.86 4.72 -2.17
C SER A 133 -4.95 4.91 -0.97
N LEU A 134 -5.15 5.97 -0.17
CA LEU A 134 -4.37 6.20 1.05
C LEU A 134 -4.63 5.09 2.09
N GLY A 135 -5.88 4.67 2.26
CA GLY A 135 -6.25 3.54 3.11
C GLY A 135 -5.63 2.22 2.65
N GLU A 136 -5.65 1.96 1.34
CA GLU A 136 -5.02 0.78 0.72
C GLU A 136 -3.49 0.76 0.95
N CYS A 137 -2.83 1.92 0.77
CA CYS A 137 -1.41 2.08 1.05
C CYS A 137 -1.08 1.83 2.53
N LEU A 138 -1.88 2.39 3.44
CA LEU A 138 -1.71 2.20 4.88
C LEU A 138 -1.87 0.72 5.26
N GLN A 139 -2.92 0.06 4.78
CA GLN A 139 -3.17 -1.36 5.05
C GLN A 139 -2.03 -2.26 4.51
N SER A 140 -1.57 -1.98 3.28
CA SER A 140 -0.46 -2.73 2.67
C SER A 140 0.84 -2.53 3.45
N LEU A 141 1.13 -1.30 3.89
CA LEU A 141 2.29 -0.99 4.73
C LEU A 141 2.25 -1.77 6.04
N ILE A 142 1.13 -1.72 6.77
CA ILE A 142 0.95 -2.45 8.04
C ILE A 142 1.24 -3.94 7.84
N ARG A 143 0.55 -4.58 6.88
CA ARG A 143 0.70 -6.02 6.61
C ARG A 143 2.14 -6.39 6.23
N THR A 144 2.79 -5.55 5.42
CA THR A 144 4.16 -5.77 4.96
C THR A 144 5.14 -5.73 6.14
N ILE A 145 5.03 -4.71 6.99
CA ILE A 145 5.97 -4.52 8.10
C ILE A 145 5.74 -5.52 9.23
N VAL A 146 4.47 -5.85 9.55
CA VAL A 146 4.15 -6.95 10.47
C VAL A 146 4.67 -8.28 9.91
N GLY A 147 4.52 -8.52 8.60
CA GLY A 147 5.07 -9.69 7.92
C GLY A 147 6.59 -9.78 8.03
N PHE A 148 7.32 -8.68 7.82
CA PHE A 148 8.77 -8.63 8.04
C PHE A 148 9.14 -8.89 9.50
N SER A 149 8.43 -8.27 10.46
CA SER A 149 8.68 -8.48 11.89
C SER A 149 8.53 -9.96 12.27
N ASN A 150 7.45 -10.60 11.84
CA ASN A 150 7.23 -12.04 12.05
C ASN A 150 8.30 -12.90 11.37
N ALA A 151 8.67 -12.61 10.13
CA ALA A 151 9.73 -13.34 9.42
C ALA A 151 11.10 -13.20 10.12
N TYR A 152 11.38 -12.05 10.76
CA TYR A 152 12.57 -11.86 11.58
C TYR A 152 12.49 -12.63 12.91
N ILE A 153 11.32 -12.67 13.56
CA ILE A 153 11.08 -13.47 14.78
C ILE A 153 11.38 -14.94 14.52
N GLU A 154 10.84 -15.51 13.43
CA GLU A 154 11.07 -16.92 13.04
C GLU A 154 12.55 -17.23 12.79
N LYS A 155 13.34 -16.23 12.40
CA LYS A 155 14.80 -16.35 12.21
C LYS A 155 15.61 -16.05 13.46
N GLY A 156 14.98 -15.76 14.60
CA GLY A 156 15.64 -15.32 15.83
C GLY A 156 16.29 -13.93 15.73
N GLN A 157 15.94 -13.14 14.71
CA GLN A 157 16.48 -11.80 14.43
C GLN A 157 15.67 -10.73 15.17
N PHE A 158 15.64 -10.81 16.50
CA PHE A 158 14.74 -10.01 17.33
C PHE A 158 15.02 -8.50 17.29
N ILE A 159 16.26 -8.08 17.01
CA ILE A 159 16.61 -6.66 16.84
C ILE A 159 15.90 -6.09 15.60
N GLN A 160 15.98 -6.79 14.47
CA GLN A 160 15.34 -6.38 13.22
C GLN A 160 13.81 -6.42 13.33
N ALA A 161 13.27 -7.42 14.01
CA ALA A 161 11.83 -7.50 14.29
C ALA A 161 11.35 -6.27 15.10
N TYR A 162 12.12 -5.88 16.12
CA TYR A 162 11.85 -4.72 16.97
C TYR A 162 11.95 -3.41 16.18
N GLU A 163 12.99 -3.25 15.36
CA GLU A 163 13.18 -2.08 14.50
C GLU A 163 12.01 -1.94 13.51
N ALA A 164 11.57 -3.03 12.88
CA ALA A 164 10.44 -3.02 11.97
C ALA A 164 9.15 -2.54 12.65
N LEU A 165 8.83 -3.11 13.82
CA LEU A 165 7.57 -2.80 14.52
C LEU A 165 7.56 -1.38 15.13
N THR A 166 8.69 -0.94 15.68
CA THR A 166 8.82 0.43 16.21
C THR A 166 8.81 1.48 15.10
N TRP A 167 9.39 1.18 13.94
CA TRP A 167 9.29 2.03 12.75
C TRP A 167 7.85 2.15 12.24
N LEU A 168 7.09 1.05 12.23
CA LEU A 168 5.66 1.09 11.88
C LEU A 168 4.89 2.03 12.81
N ASN A 169 5.09 1.92 14.13
CA ASN A 169 4.45 2.82 15.10
C ASN A 169 4.74 4.30 14.84
N GLN A 170 5.99 4.65 14.52
CA GLN A 170 6.38 6.03 14.21
C GLN A 170 5.64 6.56 12.98
N ILE A 171 5.48 5.74 11.94
CA ILE A 171 4.75 6.13 10.73
C ILE A 171 3.25 6.28 11.02
N LEU A 172 2.67 5.32 11.75
CA LEU A 172 1.24 5.31 12.04
C LEU A 172 0.77 6.62 12.67
N VAL A 173 1.49 7.14 13.67
CA VAL A 173 1.16 8.43 14.31
C VAL A 173 1.10 9.57 13.28
N GLY A 174 1.90 9.53 12.22
CA GLY A 174 1.90 10.49 11.12
C GLY A 174 0.63 10.51 10.25
N PHE A 175 -0.20 9.46 10.31
CA PHE A 175 -1.49 9.42 9.61
C PHE A 175 -2.60 10.19 10.31
N LYS A 176 -2.40 10.60 11.56
CA LYS A 176 -3.38 11.40 12.30
C LYS A 176 -3.40 12.83 11.76
N SER A 177 -4.60 13.40 11.61
CA SER A 177 -4.77 14.81 11.25
C SER A 177 -4.21 15.75 12.32
N SER A 178 -4.32 15.35 13.58
CA SER A 178 -3.71 16.03 14.72
C SER A 178 -3.33 15.04 15.82
N GLU A 179 -2.34 15.38 16.64
CA GLU A 179 -1.95 14.55 17.79
C GLU A 179 -3.10 14.33 18.79
N ARG A 180 -4.03 15.30 18.88
CA ARG A 180 -5.16 15.27 19.80
C ARG A 180 -6.35 14.46 19.29
N SER A 181 -6.45 14.22 17.98
CA SER A 181 -7.54 13.42 17.42
C SER A 181 -7.44 11.97 17.88
N VAL A 182 -8.54 11.37 18.32
CA VAL A 182 -8.64 9.92 18.56
C VAL A 182 -9.11 9.29 17.25
N THR A 183 -8.40 8.26 16.81
CA THR A 183 -8.61 7.61 15.50
C THR A 183 -8.32 6.12 15.59
N TYR A 184 -8.72 5.35 14.59
CA TYR A 184 -8.37 3.93 14.48
C TYR A 184 -6.85 3.66 14.53
N ILE A 185 -6.02 4.64 14.16
CA ILE A 185 -4.56 4.56 14.30
C ILE A 185 -4.15 4.34 15.76
N ASP A 186 -4.87 4.92 16.72
CA ASP A 186 -4.57 4.78 18.14
C ASP A 186 -4.72 3.32 18.59
N LYS A 187 -5.76 2.62 18.12
CA LYS A 187 -5.92 1.17 18.36
C LYS A 187 -4.71 0.39 17.84
N LEU A 188 -4.31 0.65 16.59
CA LEU A 188 -3.15 -0.01 15.97
C LEU A 188 -1.84 0.27 16.75
N VAL A 189 -1.59 1.54 17.09
CA VAL A 189 -0.38 1.95 17.84
C VAL A 189 -0.35 1.27 19.21
N ALA A 190 -1.48 1.15 19.89
CA ALA A 190 -1.55 0.45 21.17
C ALA A 190 -1.15 -1.04 21.04
N ILE A 191 -1.69 -1.73 20.04
CA ILE A 191 -1.41 -3.15 19.79
C ILE A 191 0.05 -3.38 19.36
N PHE A 192 0.57 -2.58 18.43
CA PHE A 192 1.97 -2.72 18.01
C PHE A 192 2.97 -2.27 19.08
N SER A 193 2.57 -1.40 20.01
CA SER A 193 3.34 -1.10 21.22
C SER A 193 3.39 -2.33 22.16
N ALA A 194 2.27 -3.05 22.32
CA ALA A 194 2.28 -4.31 23.06
C ALA A 194 3.23 -5.34 22.40
N GLY A 195 3.19 -5.49 21.07
CA GLY A 195 4.14 -6.32 20.33
C GLY A 195 5.61 -5.87 20.49
N SER A 196 5.85 -4.56 20.54
CA SER A 196 7.20 -4.02 20.80
C SER A 196 7.68 -4.38 22.21
N SER A 197 6.77 -4.44 23.19
CA SER A 197 7.09 -4.92 24.54
C SER A 197 7.54 -6.38 24.56
N ILE A 198 6.85 -7.25 23.82
CA ILE A 198 7.22 -8.68 23.67
C ILE A 198 8.65 -8.81 23.15
N LEU A 199 8.99 -8.05 22.10
CA LEU A 199 10.31 -8.06 21.49
C LEU A 199 11.38 -7.47 22.43
N SER A 200 11.06 -6.41 23.18
CA SER A 200 11.95 -5.88 24.22
C SER A 200 12.25 -6.91 25.30
N VAL A 201 11.27 -7.72 25.75
CA VAL A 201 11.52 -8.82 26.68
C VAL A 201 12.43 -9.89 26.07
N LYS A 202 12.21 -10.29 24.81
CA LYS A 202 13.12 -11.24 24.10
C LYS A 202 14.56 -10.71 23.98
N LEU A 203 14.73 -9.38 23.99
CA LEU A 203 16.03 -8.71 23.98
C LEU A 203 16.58 -8.42 25.39
N ASN A 204 15.92 -8.90 26.45
CA ASN A 204 16.24 -8.63 27.87
C ASN A 204 16.23 -7.12 28.24
N ARG A 205 15.42 -6.32 27.54
CA ARG A 205 15.24 -4.88 27.75
C ARG A 205 13.95 -4.61 28.52
N PHE A 206 13.91 -4.98 29.80
CA PHE A 206 12.68 -4.98 30.60
C PHE A 206 12.10 -3.57 30.85
N GLU A 207 12.95 -2.55 31.03
CA GLU A 207 12.47 -1.17 31.20
C GLU A 207 11.86 -0.63 29.89
N ASP A 208 12.46 -0.93 28.73
CA ASP A 208 11.88 -0.59 27.43
C ASP A 208 10.53 -1.29 27.25
N ALA A 209 10.43 -2.56 27.62
CA ALA A 209 9.19 -3.31 27.58
C ALA A 209 8.08 -2.68 28.44
N LYS A 210 8.39 -2.23 29.67
CA LYS A 210 7.45 -1.45 30.49
C LYS A 210 7.10 -0.11 29.86
N GLY A 211 8.07 0.59 29.28
CA GLY A 211 7.85 1.84 28.55
C GLY A 211 6.83 1.68 27.42
N HIS A 212 6.97 0.63 26.62
CA HIS A 212 6.02 0.29 25.55
C HIS A 212 4.63 -0.03 26.08
N LEU A 213 4.51 -0.78 27.19
CA LEU A 213 3.21 -1.07 27.81
C LEU A 213 2.53 0.17 28.37
N ARG A 214 3.28 1.08 29.01
CA ARG A 214 2.73 2.37 29.47
C ARG A 214 2.22 3.22 28.30
N HIS A 215 2.94 3.22 27.19
CA HIS A 215 2.48 3.91 25.99
C HIS A 215 1.22 3.24 25.42
N ALA A 216 1.21 1.92 25.29
CA ALA A 216 0.07 1.13 24.84
C ALA A 216 -1.19 1.42 25.67
N TYR A 217 -1.07 1.40 27.00
CA TYR A 217 -2.15 1.73 27.93
C TYR A 217 -2.75 3.11 27.66
N LYS A 218 -1.90 4.16 27.61
CA LYS A 218 -2.36 5.54 27.44
C LYS A 218 -3.14 5.71 26.14
N VAL A 219 -2.62 5.14 25.04
CA VAL A 219 -3.24 5.25 23.73
C VAL A 219 -4.54 4.42 23.66
N ALA A 220 -4.53 3.19 24.18
CA ALA A 220 -5.71 2.34 24.25
C ALA A 220 -6.82 2.96 25.10
N GLN A 221 -6.49 3.57 26.24
CA GLN A 221 -7.47 4.21 27.12
C GLN A 221 -8.17 5.37 26.40
N LEU A 222 -7.41 6.20 25.69
CA LEU A 222 -7.96 7.31 24.90
C LEU A 222 -8.86 6.81 23.78
N PHE A 223 -8.45 5.74 23.08
CA PHE A 223 -9.26 5.13 22.02
C PHE A 223 -10.54 4.50 22.57
N ASP A 224 -10.45 3.66 23.59
CA ASP A 224 -11.59 2.93 24.15
C ASP A 224 -12.62 3.87 24.80
N ALA A 225 -12.22 5.05 25.25
CA ALA A 225 -13.16 6.06 25.75
C ALA A 225 -14.02 6.69 24.64
N HIS A 226 -13.49 6.83 23.42
CA HIS A 226 -14.16 7.46 22.28
C HIS A 226 -13.74 6.78 20.96
N PRO A 227 -14.14 5.52 20.72
CA PRO A 227 -13.65 4.77 19.57
C PRO A 227 -14.14 5.38 18.25
N ASP A 228 -13.20 5.69 17.37
CA ASP A 228 -13.48 6.22 16.02
C ASP A 228 -12.79 5.37 14.95
N TYR A 229 -13.60 4.58 14.26
CA TYR A 229 -13.17 3.76 13.13
C TYR A 229 -13.27 4.48 11.78
N GLY A 230 -13.74 5.73 11.77
CA GLY A 230 -13.90 6.54 10.58
C GLY A 230 -12.57 7.07 10.03
N MET A 231 -12.54 7.29 8.72
CA MET A 231 -11.34 7.83 8.05
C MET A 231 -11.20 9.36 8.15
N ARG A 232 -12.25 10.09 8.58
CA ARG A 232 -12.30 11.57 8.53
C ARG A 232 -11.24 12.28 9.35
N ASN A 233 -10.83 11.67 10.46
CA ASN A 233 -9.83 12.22 11.36
C ASN A 233 -8.39 11.82 10.96
N LEU A 234 -8.23 11.08 9.85
CA LEU A 234 -6.93 10.85 9.23
C LEU A 234 -6.53 12.04 8.36
N ARG A 235 -5.23 12.24 8.22
CA ARG A 235 -4.64 13.31 7.42
C ARG A 235 -5.10 13.21 5.95
N PHE A 236 -5.59 14.32 5.40
CA PHE A 236 -6.10 14.46 4.02
C PHE A 236 -7.43 13.73 3.71
N CYS A 237 -8.12 13.25 4.73
CA CYS A 237 -9.35 12.47 4.59
C CYS A 237 -10.60 13.20 5.12
N GLU A 238 -10.57 14.52 5.25
CA GLU A 238 -11.63 15.33 5.88
C GLU A 238 -12.99 15.16 5.16
N THR A 239 -12.96 14.85 3.86
CA THR A 239 -14.15 14.64 3.00
C THR A 239 -14.57 13.17 2.90
N ALA A 240 -13.93 12.26 3.63
CA ALA A 240 -14.25 10.84 3.59
C ALA A 240 -15.74 10.61 3.93
N PRO A 241 -16.44 9.71 3.20
CA PRO A 241 -17.82 9.37 3.55
C PRO A 241 -17.87 8.67 4.92
N SER A 242 -18.98 8.79 5.64
CA SER A 242 -19.17 8.11 6.93
C SER A 242 -19.11 6.58 6.83
N THR A 243 -19.33 6.03 5.64
CA THR A 243 -19.18 4.59 5.36
C THR A 243 -17.72 4.15 5.21
N ALA A 244 -16.77 5.07 5.03
CA ALA A 244 -15.34 4.77 4.98
C ALA A 244 -14.85 4.51 6.42
N THR A 245 -14.86 3.24 6.78
CA THR A 245 -14.62 2.73 8.12
C THR A 245 -13.54 1.64 8.07
N ALA A 246 -12.67 1.63 9.06
CA ALA A 246 -11.70 0.56 9.26
C ALA A 246 -12.37 -0.65 9.91
N TYR A 247 -11.90 -1.84 9.57
CA TYR A 247 -12.30 -3.12 10.17
C TYR A 247 -11.05 -3.92 10.49
N ASP A 248 -11.10 -4.64 11.61
CA ASP A 248 -9.96 -5.38 12.14
C ASP A 248 -10.39 -6.59 12.95
N ASP A 249 -9.44 -7.49 13.18
CA ASP A 249 -9.55 -8.70 13.98
C ASP A 249 -8.70 -8.62 15.26
N LEU A 250 -8.41 -7.41 15.75
CA LEU A 250 -7.48 -7.15 16.85
C LEU A 250 -8.18 -6.97 18.21
N GLY A 251 -9.33 -7.61 18.38
CA GLY A 251 -10.15 -7.55 19.59
C GLY A 251 -11.21 -6.45 19.58
N GLU A 252 -12.21 -6.61 20.46
CA GLU A 252 -13.38 -5.72 20.56
C GLU A 252 -12.98 -4.28 20.95
N THR A 253 -12.01 -4.14 21.85
CA THR A 253 -11.43 -2.85 22.27
C THR A 253 -9.90 -2.89 22.17
N ALA A 254 -9.25 -1.72 22.20
CA ALA A 254 -7.79 -1.64 22.18
C ALA A 254 -7.16 -2.30 23.41
N MET A 255 -7.75 -2.15 24.60
CA MET A 255 -7.27 -2.83 25.82
C MET A 255 -7.36 -4.35 25.71
N VAL A 256 -8.46 -4.87 25.16
CA VAL A 256 -8.61 -6.32 24.90
C VAL A 256 -7.55 -6.80 23.91
N GLY A 257 -7.32 -6.03 22.83
CA GLY A 257 -6.29 -6.32 21.83
C GLY A 257 -4.87 -6.37 22.40
N ILE A 258 -4.53 -5.46 23.33
CA ILE A 258 -3.25 -5.50 24.06
C ILE A 258 -3.12 -6.84 24.80
N VAL A 259 -4.12 -7.21 25.61
CA VAL A 259 -4.06 -8.45 26.40
C VAL A 259 -3.89 -9.66 25.49
N GLN A 260 -4.71 -9.78 24.45
CA GLN A 260 -4.63 -10.87 23.46
C GLN A 260 -3.24 -10.96 22.82
N THR A 261 -2.63 -9.82 22.50
CA THR A 261 -1.27 -9.77 21.94
C THR A 261 -0.22 -10.27 22.93
N LEU A 262 -0.32 -9.88 24.21
CA LEU A 262 0.62 -10.35 25.24
C LEU A 262 0.44 -11.84 25.53
N GLU A 263 -0.80 -12.33 25.51
CA GLU A 263 -1.13 -13.74 25.73
C GLU A 263 -0.66 -14.66 24.61
N SER A 264 -0.44 -14.13 23.40
CA SER A 264 0.09 -14.91 22.28
C SER A 264 1.59 -15.17 22.37
N SER A 265 2.28 -14.67 23.41
CA SER A 265 3.71 -14.91 23.61
C SER A 265 3.94 -16.20 24.41
N ASP A 266 4.35 -17.29 23.76
CA ASP A 266 4.48 -18.61 24.41
C ASP A 266 5.33 -18.59 25.69
N GLU A 267 6.62 -18.24 25.57
CA GLU A 267 7.58 -18.38 26.69
C GLU A 267 7.52 -17.23 27.71
N ASN A 268 7.02 -16.07 27.31
CA ASN A 268 7.08 -14.84 28.12
C ASN A 268 5.72 -14.34 28.61
N LYS A 269 4.62 -15.07 28.34
CA LYS A 269 3.24 -14.68 28.69
C LYS A 269 3.12 -14.22 30.14
N GLU A 270 3.51 -15.05 31.11
CA GLU A 270 3.33 -14.75 32.54
C GLU A 270 4.05 -13.47 32.96
N LEU A 271 5.29 -13.27 32.48
CA LEU A 271 6.06 -12.07 32.75
C LEU A 271 5.40 -10.84 32.15
N LEU A 272 4.99 -10.90 30.88
CA LEU A 272 4.36 -9.79 30.17
C LEU A 272 3.03 -9.39 30.81
N ILE A 273 2.19 -10.36 31.18
CA ILE A 273 0.93 -10.10 31.87
C ILE A 273 1.18 -9.46 33.24
N LYS A 274 2.16 -9.94 34.00
CA LYS A 274 2.53 -9.31 35.27
C LYS A 274 3.00 -7.86 35.08
N MET A 275 3.82 -7.59 34.07
CA MET A 275 4.25 -6.24 33.73
C MET A 275 3.05 -5.35 33.34
N TRP A 276 2.10 -5.90 32.59
CA TRP A 276 0.87 -5.20 32.22
C TRP A 276 0.01 -4.85 33.44
N GLU A 277 -0.18 -5.79 34.38
CA GLU A 277 -0.89 -5.52 35.64
C GLU A 277 -0.21 -4.44 36.49
N GLU A 278 1.13 -4.39 36.50
CA GLU A 278 1.87 -3.32 37.15
C GLU A 278 1.54 -1.96 36.51
N VAL A 279 1.53 -1.87 35.18
CA VAL A 279 1.15 -0.64 34.45
C VAL A 279 -0.30 -0.25 34.74
N LEU A 280 -1.24 -1.20 34.80
CA LEU A 280 -2.63 -0.90 35.17
C LEU A 280 -2.72 -0.31 36.59
N ARG A 281 -1.98 -0.87 37.55
CA ARG A 281 -1.96 -0.34 38.93
C ARG A 281 -1.37 1.06 39.02
N GLU A 282 -0.32 1.34 38.24
CA GLU A 282 0.33 2.67 38.20
C GLU A 282 -0.60 3.78 37.69
N ASN A 283 -1.56 3.46 36.81
CA ASN A 283 -2.42 4.45 36.15
C ASN A 283 -3.87 4.49 36.70
N ASN A 284 -4.21 3.60 37.63
CA ASN A 284 -5.49 3.59 38.36
C ASN A 284 -5.41 4.27 39.75
N GLN A 285 -4.24 4.83 40.09
CA GLN A 285 -4.01 5.70 41.26
C GLN A 285 -4.16 7.17 40.87
#